data_AF-A0A7V9MDS5-F1
#
_entry.id   AF-A0A7V9MDS5-F1
#
_cell.length_a   1.000
_cell.length_b   1.000
_cell.length_c   1.000
_cell.angle_alpha   90.00
_cell.angle_beta   90.00
_cell.angle_gamma   90.00
#
_symmetry.space_group_name_H-M   'P 1'
#
loop_
_entity.id
_entity.type
_entity.pdbx_description
1 polymer ?
#
loop_
_entity_poly.entity_id
_entity_poly.type
_entity_poly.pdbx_seq_one_letter_code
_entity_poly.pdbx_strand_id
1 'polypeptide(L)'
;GMGDGIQAAKAGILEIGDVYVVNKADRDGAHQVVRDLRSVLSLSARPGRWRAPIIKTVAHTGEGIDDLIEAIAKHRDDMQDTGALAARRARRAKDEIEALAVTALRERFGDVHEHGDLDSLAIEVAGGRLDPYTAADRLLAAL
;
A
#
# COMPACT_ATOMS: atom_id res chain seq x y z
N GLY A 1 10.53 -27.04 -8.87
CA GLY A 1 11.16 -26.79 -7.57
C GLY A 1 10.15 -26.07 -6.70
N MET A 2 9.89 -26.57 -5.49
CA MET A 2 8.81 -26.10 -4.61
C MET A 2 9.25 -24.96 -3.67
N GLY A 3 10.25 -24.16 -4.10
CA GLY A 3 10.76 -22.97 -3.39
C GLY A 3 10.42 -21.65 -4.07
N ASP A 4 9.96 -21.69 -5.34
CA ASP A 4 9.73 -20.50 -6.16
C ASP A 4 8.54 -19.65 -5.69
N GLY A 5 7.49 -20.25 -5.12
CA GLY A 5 6.28 -19.51 -4.74
C GLY A 5 6.49 -18.51 -3.59
N ILE A 6 7.30 -18.90 -2.60
CA ILE A 6 7.62 -18.04 -1.45
C ILE A 6 8.73 -17.06 -1.80
N GLN A 7 9.70 -17.44 -2.65
CA GLN A 7 10.69 -16.49 -3.19
C GLN A 7 10.08 -15.47 -4.15
N ALA A 8 9.00 -15.80 -4.87
CA ALA A 8 8.26 -14.87 -5.71
C ALA A 8 7.55 -13.79 -4.87
N ALA A 9 7.06 -14.15 -3.68
CA ALA A 9 6.61 -13.21 -2.65
C ALA A 9 7.83 -12.62 -1.91
N LYS A 10 8.64 -11.85 -2.65
CA LYS A 10 9.82 -11.11 -2.17
C LYS A 10 9.58 -10.37 -0.85
N ALA A 11 10.69 -10.10 -0.15
CA ALA A 11 10.87 -9.40 1.13
C ALA A 11 10.21 -8.00 1.27
N GLY A 12 8.90 -7.93 1.11
CA GLY A 12 8.12 -6.70 1.27
C GLY A 12 6.62 -6.95 1.33
N ILE A 13 6.12 -7.96 0.59
CA ILE A 13 4.71 -8.35 0.67
C ILE A 13 4.44 -9.18 1.94
N LEU A 14 5.39 -10.03 2.32
CA LEU A 14 5.32 -10.84 3.56
C LEU A 14 5.58 -10.03 4.83
N GLU A 15 5.87 -8.73 4.73
CA GLU A 15 6.12 -7.86 5.88
C GLU A 15 4.89 -7.02 6.26
N ILE A 16 3.91 -6.92 5.36
CA ILE A 16 2.72 -6.09 5.52
C ILE A 16 1.44 -6.88 5.82
N GLY A 17 1.50 -8.22 5.79
CA GLY A 17 0.33 -9.07 5.98
C GLY A 17 -0.07 -9.18 7.45
N ASP A 18 -1.32 -8.80 7.73
CA ASP A 18 -1.94 -8.92 9.07
C ASP A 18 -2.53 -10.33 9.30
N VAL A 19 -2.90 -11.03 8.22
CA VAL A 19 -3.38 -12.42 8.17
C VAL A 19 -2.86 -13.07 6.89
N TYR A 20 -2.34 -14.29 6.99
CA TYR A 20 -1.83 -15.06 5.85
C TYR A 20 -2.77 -16.21 5.53
N VAL A 21 -3.04 -16.44 4.25
CA VAL A 21 -3.95 -17.50 3.80
C VAL A 21 -3.24 -18.42 2.81
N VAL A 22 -3.24 -19.71 3.11
CA VAL A 22 -2.79 -20.77 2.18
C VAL A 22 -4.03 -21.44 1.60
N ASN A 23 -4.43 -20.98 0.43
CA ASN A 23 -5.58 -21.55 -0.29
C ASN A 23 -5.21 -22.82 -1.07
N LYS A 24 -6.21 -23.65 -1.38
CA LYS A 24 -6.07 -25.00 -1.96
C LYS A 24 -5.30 -25.93 -1.01
N ALA A 25 -5.66 -25.86 0.27
CA ALA A 25 -5.01 -26.65 1.32
C ALA A 25 -5.23 -28.17 1.19
N ASP A 26 -6.14 -28.58 0.30
CA ASP A 26 -6.39 -29.94 -0.17
C ASP A 26 -5.29 -30.50 -1.08
N ARG A 27 -4.38 -29.66 -1.59
CA ARG A 27 -3.34 -30.08 -2.53
C ARG A 27 -2.03 -30.43 -1.84
N ASP A 28 -1.30 -31.34 -2.48
CA ASP A 28 0.07 -31.67 -2.11
C ASP A 28 0.95 -30.41 -2.06
N GLY A 29 1.78 -30.32 -1.02
CA GLY A 29 2.65 -29.17 -0.77
C GLY A 29 2.05 -28.07 0.09
N ALA A 30 0.72 -28.04 0.33
CA ALA A 30 0.11 -27.02 1.20
C ALA A 30 0.71 -26.99 2.61
N HIS A 31 0.97 -28.17 3.19
CA HIS A 31 1.63 -28.28 4.48
C HIS A 31 3.07 -27.76 4.48
N GLN A 32 3.79 -27.90 3.37
CA GLN A 32 5.15 -27.36 3.24
C GLN A 32 5.10 -25.83 3.21
N VAL A 33 4.21 -25.24 2.40
CA VAL A 33 4.01 -23.78 2.33
C VAL A 33 3.68 -23.19 3.70
N VAL A 34 2.82 -23.84 4.48
CA VAL A 34 2.50 -23.39 5.85
C VAL A 34 3.73 -23.43 6.76
N ARG A 35 4.58 -24.47 6.67
CA ARG A 35 5.82 -24.55 7.45
C ARG A 35 6.79 -23.45 7.08
N ASP A 36 6.97 -23.22 5.79
CA ASP A 36 7.89 -22.21 5.28
C ASP A 36 7.43 -20.80 5.68
N LEU A 37 6.13 -20.49 5.55
CA LEU A 37 5.56 -19.24 6.04
C LEU A 37 5.75 -19.07 7.55
N ARG A 38 5.53 -20.13 8.35
CA ARG A 38 5.78 -20.08 9.80
C ARG A 38 7.24 -19.74 10.11
N SER A 39 8.18 -20.34 9.37
CA SER A 39 9.60 -20.08 9.52
C SER A 39 9.90 -18.60 9.26
N VAL A 40 9.46 -18.06 8.12
CA VAL A 40 9.69 -16.66 7.75
C VAL A 40 9.06 -15.69 8.76
N LEU A 41 7.80 -15.90 9.14
CA LEU A 41 7.11 -15.01 10.09
C LEU A 41 7.69 -15.07 11.49
N SER A 42 8.29 -16.20 11.89
CA SER A 42 8.94 -16.33 13.20
C SER A 42 10.18 -15.44 13.34
N LEU A 43 10.88 -15.17 12.23
CA LEU A 43 12.06 -14.30 12.21
C LEU A 43 11.69 -12.82 12.46
N SER A 44 10.48 -12.41 12.09
CA SER A 44 9.98 -11.04 12.25
C SER A 44 9.10 -10.84 13.49
N ALA A 45 8.83 -11.91 14.25
CA ALA A 45 7.97 -11.86 15.42
C ALA A 45 8.61 -11.05 16.55
N ARG A 46 7.83 -10.14 17.17
CA ARG A 46 8.27 -9.34 18.31
C ARG A 46 7.27 -9.46 19.47
N PRO A 47 7.73 -9.53 20.73
CA PRO A 47 6.85 -9.50 21.89
C PRO A 47 5.94 -8.27 21.88
N GLY A 48 4.66 -8.45 22.23
CA GLY A 48 3.68 -7.35 22.29
C GLY A 48 3.20 -6.83 20.93
N ARG A 49 3.61 -7.44 19.81
CA ARG A 49 3.03 -7.16 18.49
C ARG A 49 2.04 -8.22 18.06
N TRP A 50 1.08 -7.81 17.23
CA TRP A 50 0.17 -8.73 16.54
C TRP A 50 0.97 -9.82 15.80
N ARG A 51 0.63 -11.07 16.09
CA ARG A 51 1.21 -12.23 15.44
C ARG A 51 0.25 -12.72 14.37
N ALA A 52 0.53 -12.35 13.12
CA ALA A 52 -0.30 -12.71 11.99
C ALA A 52 -0.54 -14.22 11.91
N PRO A 53 -1.80 -14.69 11.96
CA PRO A 53 -2.11 -16.10 11.85
C PRO A 53 -1.94 -16.57 10.39
N ILE A 54 -1.70 -17.88 10.22
CA ILE A 54 -1.71 -18.54 8.91
C ILE A 54 -2.93 -19.46 8.88
N ILE A 55 -3.91 -19.10 8.05
CA ILE A 55 -5.16 -19.85 7.86
C ILE A 55 -5.05 -20.70 6.60
N LYS A 56 -5.48 -21.95 6.67
CA LYS A 56 -5.57 -22.84 5.52
C LYS A 56 -7.00 -22.78 5.00
N THR A 57 -7.17 -22.68 3.69
CA THR A 57 -8.51 -22.65 3.08
C THR A 57 -8.61 -23.57 1.89
N VAL A 58 -9.83 -24.05 1.62
CA VAL A 58 -10.21 -24.68 0.34
C VAL A 58 -11.37 -23.88 -0.22
N ALA A 59 -11.05 -22.78 -0.92
CA ALA A 59 -12.06 -21.77 -1.29
C ALA A 59 -13.25 -22.32 -2.09
N HIS A 60 -13.06 -23.39 -2.88
CA HIS A 60 -14.13 -23.96 -3.69
C HIS A 60 -15.13 -24.81 -2.88
N THR A 61 -14.76 -25.28 -1.69
CA THR A 61 -15.65 -26.00 -0.75
C THR A 61 -16.07 -25.12 0.43
N GLY A 62 -15.44 -23.96 0.62
CA GLY A 62 -15.69 -23.08 1.75
C GLY A 62 -14.91 -23.45 3.03
N GLU A 63 -14.08 -24.49 3.01
CA GLU A 63 -13.31 -24.90 4.19
C GLU A 63 -12.33 -23.80 4.64
N GLY A 64 -12.30 -23.52 5.94
CA GLY A 64 -11.41 -22.54 6.57
C GLY A 64 -11.80 -21.07 6.35
N ILE A 65 -12.93 -20.80 5.68
CA ILE A 65 -13.40 -19.43 5.47
C ILE A 65 -13.89 -18.81 6.79
N ASP A 66 -14.60 -19.56 7.63
CA ASP A 66 -15.03 -19.07 8.95
C ASP A 66 -13.82 -18.71 9.84
N ASP A 67 -12.79 -19.57 9.86
CA ASP A 67 -11.53 -19.31 10.57
C ASP A 67 -10.83 -18.05 10.06
N LEU A 68 -10.89 -17.79 8.75
CA LEU A 68 -10.34 -16.58 8.13
C LEU A 68 -11.11 -15.33 8.59
N ILE A 69 -12.43 -15.38 8.59
CA ILE A 69 -13.27 -14.28 9.06
C ILE A 69 -13.02 -13.99 10.54
N GLU A 70 -12.90 -15.03 11.36
CA GLU A 70 -12.57 -14.89 12.79
C GLU A 70 -11.18 -14.25 12.97
N ALA A 71 -10.17 -14.69 12.22
CA ALA A 71 -8.83 -14.12 12.27
C ALA A 71 -8.81 -12.63 11.89
N ILE A 72 -9.58 -12.24 10.87
CA ILE A 72 -9.73 -10.83 10.45
C ILE A 72 -10.43 -10.02 11.56
N ALA A 73 -11.50 -10.55 12.14
CA ALA A 73 -12.22 -9.90 13.22
C ALA A 73 -11.31 -9.66 14.44
N LYS A 74 -10.55 -10.68 14.84
CA LYS A 74 -9.60 -10.58 15.95
C LYS A 74 -8.51 -9.53 15.71
N HIS A 75 -8.00 -9.43 14.49
CA HIS A 75 -7.03 -8.39 14.15
C HIS A 75 -7.64 -6.98 14.23
N ARG A 76 -8.89 -6.82 13.76
CA ARG A 76 -9.61 -5.55 13.89
C ARG A 76 -9.79 -5.16 15.35
N ASP A 77 -10.16 -6.10 16.20
CA ASP A 77 -10.40 -5.85 17.61
C ASP A 77 -9.09 -5.48 18.33
N ASP A 78 -7.97 -6.18 18.05
CA ASP A 78 -6.62 -5.80 18.52
C ASP A 78 -6.21 -4.39 18.07
N MET A 79 -6.45 -4.03 16.80
CA MET A 79 -6.19 -2.68 16.31
C MET A 79 -7.08 -1.61 16.98
N GLN A 80 -8.29 -1.98 17.37
CA GLN A 80 -9.20 -1.07 18.07
C GLN A 80 -8.71 -0.85 19.51
N ASP A 81 -8.38 -1.92 20.23
CA ASP A 81 -7.92 -1.87 21.62
C ASP A 81 -6.59 -1.13 21.76
N THR A 82 -5.70 -1.28 20.77
CA THR A 82 -4.40 -0.57 20.73
C THR A 82 -4.50 0.86 20.18
N GLY A 83 -5.67 1.29 19.69
CA GLY A 83 -5.86 2.58 19.00
C GLY A 83 -5.22 2.67 17.60
N ALA A 84 -4.56 1.61 17.13
CA ALA A 84 -3.93 1.54 15.82
C ALA A 84 -4.94 1.73 14.67
N LEU A 85 -6.20 1.32 14.86
CA LEU A 85 -7.26 1.48 13.86
C LEU A 85 -7.54 2.95 13.55
N ALA A 86 -7.67 3.78 14.59
CA ALA A 86 -7.92 5.22 14.44
C ALA A 86 -6.72 5.90 13.77
N ALA A 87 -5.50 5.60 14.21
CA ALA A 87 -4.27 6.12 13.60
C ALA A 87 -4.15 5.73 12.11
N ARG A 88 -4.48 4.48 11.75
CA ARG A 88 -4.45 3.99 10.35
C ARG A 88 -5.53 4.64 9.49
N ARG A 89 -6.70 4.99 10.05
CA ARG A 89 -7.76 5.74 9.35
C ARG A 89 -7.34 7.19 9.12
N ALA A 90 -6.80 7.86 10.13
CA ALA A 90 -6.32 9.23 10.02
C ALA A 90 -5.21 9.36 8.96
N ARG A 91 -4.25 8.41 8.94
CA ARG A 91 -3.21 8.38 7.91
C ARG A 91 -3.80 8.21 6.51
N ARG A 92 -4.72 7.25 6.31
CA ARG A 92 -5.38 7.05 5.01
C ARG A 92 -6.14 8.29 4.55
N ALA A 93 -6.88 8.93 5.45
CA ALA A 93 -7.59 10.18 5.14
C ALA A 93 -6.61 11.30 4.74
N LYS A 94 -5.47 11.41 5.44
CA LYS A 94 -4.42 12.37 5.08
C LYS A 94 -3.88 12.09 3.67
N ASP A 95 -3.52 10.84 3.38
CA ASP A 95 -2.97 10.44 2.08
C ASP A 95 -3.98 10.70 0.94
N GLU A 96 -5.27 10.44 1.19
CA GLU A 96 -6.36 10.68 0.25
C GLU A 96 -6.58 12.19 0.01
N ILE A 97 -6.62 13.00 1.07
CA ILE A 97 -6.73 14.46 0.97
C ILE A 97 -5.56 15.03 0.15
N GLU A 98 -4.34 14.58 0.42
CA GLU A 98 -3.13 15.01 -0.30
C GLU A 98 -3.20 14.63 -1.78
N ALA A 99 -3.59 13.39 -2.10
CA ALA A 99 -3.73 12.93 -3.48
C ALA A 99 -4.79 13.75 -4.25
N LEU A 100 -5.93 14.01 -3.63
CA LEU A 100 -7.00 14.83 -4.21
C LEU A 100 -6.54 16.27 -4.42
N ALA A 101 -5.87 16.88 -3.44
CA ALA A 101 -5.36 18.24 -3.54
C ALA A 101 -4.33 18.39 -4.67
N VAL A 102 -3.39 17.44 -4.78
CA VAL A 102 -2.39 17.44 -5.86
C VAL A 102 -3.05 17.24 -7.23
N THR A 103 -4.06 16.39 -7.31
CA THR A 103 -4.81 16.16 -8.56
C THR A 103 -5.55 17.43 -8.99
N ALA A 104 -6.29 18.05 -8.08
CA ALA A 104 -7.01 19.29 -8.35
C ALA A 104 -6.06 20.45 -8.73
N LEU A 105 -4.88 20.53 -8.10
CA LEU A 105 -3.87 21.52 -8.48
C LEU A 105 -3.37 21.27 -9.90
N ARG A 106 -3.09 20.01 -10.27
CA ARG A 106 -2.66 19.64 -11.64
C ARG A 106 -3.73 19.96 -12.69
N GLU A 107 -5.01 19.75 -12.38
CA GLU A 107 -6.12 20.09 -13.27
C GLU A 107 -6.18 21.61 -13.52
N ARG A 108 -6.10 22.43 -12.45
CA ARG A 108 -6.01 23.89 -12.59
C ARG A 108 -4.79 24.35 -13.39
N PHE A 109 -3.66 23.66 -13.24
CA PHE A 109 -2.49 23.91 -14.08
C PHE A 109 -2.76 23.58 -15.55
N GLY A 110 -3.53 22.54 -15.86
CA GLY A 110 -3.93 22.20 -17.23
C GLY A 110 -4.58 23.39 -17.94
N ASP A 111 -5.48 24.09 -17.26
CA ASP A 111 -6.07 25.32 -17.78
C ASP A 111 -4.99 26.37 -18.09
N VAL A 112 -4.01 26.58 -17.19
CA VAL A 112 -2.91 27.55 -17.42
C VAL A 112 -2.04 27.17 -18.64
N HIS A 113 -1.86 25.88 -18.94
CA HIS A 113 -1.15 25.44 -20.16
C HIS A 113 -1.91 25.88 -21.42
N GLU A 114 -3.23 25.79 -21.41
CA GLU A 114 -4.08 26.17 -22.56
C GLU A 114 -4.05 27.68 -22.85
N HIS A 115 -3.73 28.51 -21.84
CA HIS A 115 -3.62 29.97 -21.99
C HIS A 115 -2.25 30.44 -22.52
N GLY A 116 -1.29 29.55 -22.79
CA GLY A 116 -0.01 29.86 -23.44
C GLY A 116 1.06 30.50 -22.55
N ASP A 117 0.76 30.74 -21.27
CA ASP A 117 1.71 31.35 -20.31
C ASP A 117 2.92 30.46 -20.03
N LEU A 118 2.72 29.13 -19.97
CA LEU A 118 3.81 28.19 -19.74
C LEU A 118 4.79 28.14 -20.92
N ASP A 119 4.29 28.10 -22.16
CA ASP A 119 5.14 28.03 -23.36
C ASP A 119 6.03 29.27 -23.46
N SER A 120 5.47 30.44 -23.14
CA SER A 120 6.22 31.70 -23.10
C SER A 120 7.33 31.67 -22.04
N LEU A 121 7.00 31.25 -20.81
CA LEU A 121 7.97 31.11 -19.72
C LEU A 121 9.06 30.08 -20.05
N ALA A 122 8.70 28.97 -20.69
CA ALA A 122 9.66 27.94 -21.12
C ALA A 122 10.65 28.49 -22.15
N ILE A 123 10.20 29.32 -23.10
CA ILE A 123 11.07 30.00 -24.07
C ILE A 123 12.02 30.98 -23.37
N GLU A 124 11.56 31.72 -22.36
CA GLU A 124 12.44 32.64 -21.60
C GLU A 124 13.53 31.89 -20.83
N VAL A 125 13.17 30.77 -20.21
CA VAL A 125 14.09 29.92 -19.46
C VAL A 125 15.11 29.25 -20.39
N ALA A 126 14.66 28.66 -21.49
CA ALA A 126 15.54 28.05 -22.48
C ALA A 126 16.51 29.07 -23.10
N GLY A 127 16.06 30.32 -23.25
CA GLY A 127 16.88 31.45 -23.72
C GLY A 127 17.80 32.06 -22.65
N GLY A 128 17.78 31.56 -21.41
CA GLY A 128 18.60 32.08 -20.30
C GLY A 128 18.19 33.48 -19.80
N ARG A 129 16.98 33.94 -20.14
CA ARG A 129 16.44 35.26 -19.74
C ARG A 129 15.74 35.22 -18.39
N LEU A 130 15.32 34.03 -17.95
CA LEU A 130 14.65 33.78 -16.68
C LEU A 130 15.16 32.46 -16.10
N ASP A 131 15.31 32.35 -14.79
CA ASP A 131 15.62 31.06 -14.17
C ASP A 131 14.34 30.24 -13.92
N PRO A 132 14.43 28.90 -13.85
CA PRO A 132 13.26 28.04 -13.67
C PRO A 132 12.46 28.29 -12.39
N TYR A 133 13.08 28.75 -11.31
CA TYR A 133 12.37 29.01 -10.04
C TYR A 133 11.51 30.25 -10.18
N THR A 134 12.06 31.35 -10.71
CA THR A 134 11.29 32.56 -10.96
C THR A 134 10.17 32.32 -11.98
N ALA A 135 10.41 31.49 -13.01
CA ALA A 135 9.36 31.08 -13.96
C ALA A 135 8.22 30.31 -13.28
N ALA A 136 8.55 29.36 -12.38
CA ALA A 136 7.57 28.61 -11.61
C ALA A 136 6.77 29.51 -10.66
N ASP A 137 7.40 30.47 -9.97
CA ASP A 137 6.71 31.42 -9.11
C ASP A 137 5.72 32.29 -9.90
N ARG A 138 6.10 32.75 -11.11
CA ARG A 138 5.20 33.50 -12.00
C ARG A 138 4.02 32.65 -12.45
N LEU A 139 4.27 31.40 -12.82
CA LEU A 139 3.23 30.46 -13.22
C LEU A 139 2.26 30.16 -12.06
N LEU A 140 2.79 29.98 -10.84
CA LEU A 140 2.00 29.78 -9.63
C LEU A 140 1.17 31.01 -9.24
N ALA A 141 1.68 32.22 -9.49
CA ALA A 141 0.96 33.46 -9.23
C ALA A 141 -0.23 33.69 -10.19
N ALA A 142 -0.26 32.97 -11.31
CA ALA A 142 -1.33 33.04 -12.31
C ALA A 142 -2.47 32.02 -12.09
N LEU A 143 -2.32 31.10 -11.13
CA LEU A 143 -3.33 30.10 -10.73
C LEU A 143 -4.46 30.68 -9.88
#